data_AF-B7S8Q4-F1
#
_entry.id   AF-B7S8Q4-F1
#
_cell.length_a   1.000
_cell.length_b   1.000
_cell.length_c   1.000
_cell.angle_alpha   90.00
_cell.angle_beta   90.00
_cell.angle_gamma   90.00
#
_symmetry.space_group_name_H-M   'P 1'
#
loop_
_entity.id
_entity.type
_entity.pdbx_description
1 polymer ?
#
loop_
_entity_poly.entity_id
_entity_poly.type
_entity_poly.pdbx_seq_one_letter_code
_entity_poly.pdbx_strand_id
1 'polypeptide(L)'
;MRLANSPQIAVCLIVLASVSCEDSSSSGDSSSGAPPTASNTIQKLRKILEKFGEEQQRGLKRVFLSNRSITCNDGSQAGFYLRKSHGSKKWIVFLEGGWCCFDQKTCRHRWIKLRNYMTSTNWSETRDVGGILSSNPQENPYWWNVNHVYVPYCTSDSWSGTRSFPNEMFSFMGAEIVSQVIRDLVPLGLDTASSLMLAGSSAGGMGVMLNLDRVQNLIHQELGLTNVVVRGVSDSGWFLDQEPYPPSGGLLPGETVKMGMELWRARMPTNCVAQYPQEPWKCFFGYKLYPTLSTPLFIFQWLFDKAQMKFNNVGTPLSKEQWDYIHRMGRIVRQTLDNVTAVFAPSCISHNVLTAREWQQVKINQVTVPQALHCWERSFSHRGHGFSSSSTQVETNQTCTRPITNPSLRTNETKKNTTLTTSAVGGNNHNGRKDDDTGVNIKQNINVLGRKNRVKGTMSHNNNGSIDGRGNKKRKRRRKHKDNKRQRERNRNGKNRERKEKRQRRKEERKKNNNKYISGNNHRTMLNDTRPQSSLLPSGNKKEIKCVAHNCHHRHTDNCSWPQCNHSCPKLHNPFTGEEMDFIELLKSFGLDMKSVAIALGIDIHTLNNMNHAELLNLLTQQSN
;
A
#
# COMPACT_ATOMS: atom_id res chain seq x y z
N MET A 1 14.77 2.48 42.42
CA MET A 1 13.40 2.02 42.76
C MET A 1 12.48 2.34 41.59
N ARG A 2 11.38 1.58 41.38
CA ARG A 2 10.39 1.78 40.29
C ARG A 2 10.91 1.65 38.84
N LEU A 3 11.28 0.44 38.45
CA LEU A 3 11.09 -0.05 37.07
C LEU A 3 10.17 -1.28 37.15
N ALA A 4 8.86 -1.03 37.19
CA ALA A 4 7.83 -2.06 37.27
C ALA A 4 6.54 -1.54 36.63
N ASN A 5 6.28 -2.00 35.39
CA ASN A 5 4.99 -2.16 34.71
C ASN A 5 5.24 -2.41 33.21
N SER A 6 5.76 -3.62 32.90
CA SER A 6 5.82 -4.17 31.54
C SER A 6 5.52 -5.67 31.64
N PRO A 7 4.62 -6.23 30.79
CA PRO A 7 4.20 -7.62 30.89
C PRO A 7 5.34 -8.63 30.62
N GLN A 8 6.47 -8.16 30.07
CA GLN A 8 7.68 -8.96 29.85
C GLN A 8 8.27 -9.55 31.14
N ILE A 9 8.07 -8.92 32.31
CA ILE A 9 8.63 -9.39 33.59
C ILE A 9 7.82 -10.56 34.17
N ALA A 10 6.50 -10.60 33.93
CA ALA A 10 5.63 -11.65 34.48
C ALA A 10 6.00 -13.06 33.95
N VAL A 11 6.36 -13.16 32.68
CA VAL A 11 6.80 -14.42 32.05
C VAL A 11 8.13 -14.90 32.64
N CYS A 12 9.07 -13.98 32.92
CA CYS A 12 10.35 -14.32 33.57
C CYS A 12 10.16 -14.87 35.00
N LEU A 13 9.20 -14.35 35.77
CA LEU A 13 8.96 -14.82 37.14
C LEU A 13 8.36 -16.23 37.18
N ILE A 14 7.49 -16.58 36.22
CA ILE A 14 6.93 -17.94 36.12
C ILE A 14 8.03 -18.97 35.82
N VAL A 15 8.96 -18.64 34.91
CA VAL A 15 10.11 -19.51 34.56
C VAL A 15 11.14 -19.61 35.69
N LEU A 16 11.23 -18.61 36.58
CA LEU A 16 12.08 -18.68 37.78
C LEU A 16 11.47 -19.55 38.89
N ALA A 17 10.14 -19.58 39.02
CA ALA A 17 9.46 -20.38 40.03
C ALA A 17 9.55 -21.90 39.77
N SER A 18 9.62 -22.32 38.50
CA SER A 18 9.68 -23.74 38.11
C SER A 18 11.08 -24.37 38.15
N VAL A 19 12.08 -23.70 38.74
CA VAL A 19 13.49 -24.18 38.79
C VAL A 19 14.02 -24.09 40.23
N SER A 20 13.18 -24.39 41.22
CA SER A 20 13.56 -24.36 42.65
C SER A 20 12.80 -25.39 43.52
N CYS A 21 12.21 -26.42 42.91
CA CYS A 21 11.50 -27.51 43.59
C CYS A 21 11.78 -28.88 42.95
N GLU A 22 13.05 -29.23 42.76
CA GLU A 22 13.50 -30.61 42.47
C GLU A 22 14.99 -30.76 42.86
N ASP A 23 15.24 -31.28 44.06
CA ASP A 23 16.36 -32.14 44.49
C ASP A 23 16.58 -32.05 46.00
N SER A 24 16.34 -33.14 46.74
CA SER A 24 16.61 -33.22 48.18
C SER A 24 16.79 -34.66 48.71
N SER A 25 17.92 -35.31 48.40
CA SER A 25 18.35 -36.55 49.09
C SER A 25 19.86 -36.82 49.02
N SER A 26 20.39 -37.39 50.12
CA SER A 26 21.67 -38.12 50.26
C SER A 26 23.01 -37.47 49.84
N SER A 27 23.63 -36.77 50.80
CA SER A 27 24.98 -37.03 51.36
C SER A 27 26.17 -37.47 50.45
N GLY A 28 27.32 -36.79 50.55
CA GLY A 28 28.61 -37.37 50.13
C GLY A 28 29.83 -36.44 50.01
N ASP A 29 30.47 -36.09 51.14
CA ASP A 29 31.85 -35.58 51.25
C ASP A 29 32.24 -34.30 50.44
N SER A 30 33.55 -34.00 50.36
CA SER A 30 34.05 -32.61 50.38
C SER A 30 35.29 -32.34 49.50
N SER A 31 35.32 -31.17 48.85
CA SER A 31 36.51 -30.30 48.73
C SER A 31 36.25 -29.04 47.86
N SER A 32 37.02 -28.00 48.15
CA SER A 32 37.18 -26.70 47.46
C SER A 32 36.61 -26.54 46.03
N GLY A 33 35.56 -25.71 45.90
CA GLY A 33 35.11 -25.14 44.62
C GLY A 33 34.50 -23.74 44.80
N ALA A 34 34.98 -22.75 44.04
CA ALA A 34 34.40 -21.40 44.06
C ALA A 34 33.00 -21.39 43.40
N PRO A 35 32.05 -20.54 43.86
CA PRO A 35 30.66 -20.63 43.42
C PRO A 35 30.51 -20.40 41.90
N PRO A 36 29.78 -21.27 41.17
CA PRO A 36 29.61 -21.14 39.73
C PRO A 36 28.79 -19.88 39.39
N THR A 37 29.48 -18.84 38.93
CA THR A 37 28.90 -17.49 38.84
C THR A 37 27.66 -17.43 37.95
N ALA A 38 26.62 -16.73 38.43
CA ALA A 38 25.40 -16.41 37.66
C ALA A 38 25.69 -15.69 36.33
N SER A 39 26.87 -15.09 36.18
CA SER A 39 27.41 -14.54 34.93
C SER A 39 27.30 -15.52 33.75
N ASN A 40 27.60 -16.81 33.93
CA ASN A 40 27.52 -17.79 32.85
C ASN A 40 26.08 -18.03 32.38
N THR A 41 25.11 -18.08 33.30
CA THR A 41 23.68 -18.21 32.97
C THR A 41 23.16 -16.95 32.28
N ILE A 42 23.52 -15.77 32.77
CA ILE A 42 23.16 -14.48 32.17
C ILE A 42 23.79 -14.33 30.77
N GLN A 43 25.03 -14.77 30.55
CA GLN A 43 25.67 -14.74 29.23
C GLN A 43 25.07 -15.76 28.26
N LYS A 44 24.68 -16.95 28.72
CA LYS A 44 23.90 -17.92 27.91
C LYS A 44 22.54 -17.33 27.52
N LEU A 45 21.77 -16.82 28.49
CA LEU A 45 20.50 -16.14 28.24
C LEU A 45 20.65 -14.96 27.27
N ARG A 46 21.70 -14.16 27.43
CA ARG A 46 21.99 -13.04 26.53
C ARG A 46 22.28 -13.50 25.09
N LYS A 47 23.15 -14.50 24.89
CA LYS A 47 23.40 -15.08 23.55
C LYS A 47 22.16 -15.72 22.94
N ILE A 48 21.30 -16.33 23.76
CA ILE A 48 20.00 -16.87 23.34
C ILE A 48 19.09 -15.72 22.88
N LEU A 49 18.92 -14.67 23.68
CA LEU A 49 18.09 -13.50 23.35
C LEU A 49 18.62 -12.72 22.13
N GLU A 50 19.94 -12.56 21.99
CA GLU A 50 20.59 -11.97 20.83
C GLU A 50 20.31 -12.81 19.57
N LYS A 51 20.44 -14.15 19.63
CA LYS A 51 20.09 -15.06 18.53
C LYS A 51 18.59 -15.02 18.18
N PHE A 52 17.69 -15.02 19.17
CA PHE A 52 16.25 -14.91 18.94
C PHE A 52 15.88 -13.57 18.30
N GLY A 53 16.54 -12.47 18.70
CA GLY A 53 16.40 -11.15 18.06
C GLY A 53 16.88 -11.14 16.61
N GLU A 54 18.07 -11.69 16.33
CA GLU A 54 18.58 -11.86 14.96
C GLU A 54 17.64 -12.73 14.10
N GLU A 55 17.02 -13.76 14.67
CA GLU A 55 16.09 -14.63 13.94
C GLU A 55 14.74 -13.96 13.64
N GLN A 56 14.23 -13.10 14.52
CA GLN A 56 13.04 -12.26 14.26
C GLN A 56 13.31 -11.12 13.26
N GLN A 57 14.56 -10.67 13.13
CA GLN A 57 14.98 -9.61 12.19
C GLN A 57 15.30 -10.11 10.77
N ARG A 58 15.29 -11.43 10.51
CA ARG A 58 15.49 -11.97 9.17
C ARG A 58 14.28 -11.69 8.27
N GLY A 59 14.53 -11.34 7.01
CA GLY A 59 13.50 -11.23 5.97
C GLY A 59 12.82 -12.57 5.70
N LEU A 60 11.67 -12.55 5.02
CA LEU A 60 10.95 -13.77 4.64
C LEU A 60 11.83 -14.59 3.69
N LYS A 61 11.92 -15.90 3.89
CA LYS A 61 12.75 -16.83 3.08
C LYS A 61 11.93 -17.51 1.99
N ARG A 62 12.47 -17.60 0.78
CA ARG A 62 11.81 -18.25 -0.37
C ARG A 62 11.64 -19.76 -0.17
N VAL A 63 10.45 -20.26 -0.47
CA VAL A 63 10.08 -21.67 -0.55
C VAL A 63 9.41 -21.89 -1.90
N PHE A 64 9.90 -22.84 -2.70
CA PHE A 64 9.21 -23.24 -3.93
C PHE A 64 8.10 -24.24 -3.62
N LEU A 65 7.04 -24.27 -4.43
CA LEU A 65 5.91 -25.20 -4.21
C LEU A 65 6.36 -26.66 -4.29
N SER A 66 5.77 -27.53 -3.47
CA SER A 66 6.06 -28.97 -3.49
C SER A 66 5.71 -29.60 -4.84
N ASN A 67 4.55 -29.25 -5.39
CA ASN A 67 4.09 -29.68 -6.71
C ASN A 67 4.71 -28.82 -7.82
N ARG A 68 5.66 -29.39 -8.57
CA ARG A 68 6.40 -28.71 -9.64
C ARG A 68 5.59 -28.42 -10.90
N SER A 69 4.40 -29.02 -11.09
CA SER A 69 3.55 -28.73 -12.24
C SER A 69 2.80 -27.40 -12.14
N ILE A 70 2.77 -26.80 -10.95
CA ILE A 70 2.16 -25.49 -10.68
C ILE A 70 3.22 -24.40 -10.87
N THR A 71 3.06 -23.61 -11.93
CA THR A 71 4.11 -22.76 -12.49
C THR A 71 3.70 -21.29 -12.65
N CYS A 72 4.70 -20.43 -12.74
CA CYS A 72 4.58 -19.06 -13.24
C CYS A 72 4.28 -19.05 -14.75
N ASN A 73 3.99 -17.87 -15.33
CA ASN A 73 3.63 -17.77 -16.74
C ASN A 73 4.62 -18.47 -17.68
N ASP A 74 5.93 -18.34 -17.45
CA ASP A 74 6.97 -18.95 -18.29
C ASP A 74 7.33 -20.42 -17.96
N GLY A 75 6.49 -21.11 -17.19
CA GLY A 75 6.74 -22.50 -16.78
C GLY A 75 7.78 -22.67 -15.66
N SER A 76 8.36 -21.58 -15.13
CA SER A 76 9.22 -21.66 -13.94
C SER A 76 8.41 -22.03 -12.69
N GLN A 77 9.01 -22.84 -11.81
CA GLN A 77 8.35 -23.34 -10.59
C GLN A 77 7.90 -22.19 -9.69
N ALA A 78 6.61 -22.15 -9.34
CA ALA A 78 6.08 -21.12 -8.46
C ALA A 78 6.49 -21.35 -6.98
N GLY A 79 6.14 -20.42 -6.10
CA GLY A 79 6.50 -20.48 -4.69
C GLY A 79 6.00 -19.30 -3.88
N PHE A 80 6.45 -19.22 -2.64
CA PHE A 80 6.13 -18.17 -1.67
C PHE A 80 7.39 -17.78 -0.88
N TYR A 81 7.30 -16.76 -0.03
CA TYR A 81 8.29 -16.46 1.00
C TYR A 81 7.64 -16.60 2.38
N LEU A 82 8.37 -17.16 3.35
CA LEU A 82 7.88 -17.43 4.71
C LEU A 82 8.82 -16.83 5.76
N ARG A 83 8.25 -16.15 6.76
CA ARG A 83 8.89 -15.89 8.06
C ARG A 83 8.04 -16.49 9.17
N LYS A 84 8.59 -17.48 9.86
CA LYS A 84 7.97 -18.13 11.01
C LYS A 84 8.04 -17.27 12.28
N SER A 85 7.02 -17.39 13.12
CA SER A 85 7.03 -16.87 14.49
C SER A 85 6.81 -18.04 15.46
N HIS A 86 7.83 -18.35 16.25
CA HIS A 86 7.78 -19.43 17.23
C HIS A 86 6.73 -19.13 18.31
N GLY A 87 5.84 -20.10 18.58
CA GLY A 87 4.73 -19.96 19.53
C GLY A 87 3.48 -19.24 18.98
N SER A 88 3.56 -18.59 17.81
CA SER A 88 2.40 -17.91 17.23
C SER A 88 1.54 -18.87 16.40
N LYS A 89 0.26 -19.00 16.77
CA LYS A 89 -0.75 -19.79 16.02
C LYS A 89 -1.51 -18.99 14.95
N LYS A 90 -1.17 -17.70 14.78
CA LYS A 90 -1.75 -16.83 13.75
C LYS A 90 -0.92 -16.86 12.46
N TRP A 91 -1.61 -16.74 11.32
CA TRP A 91 -1.02 -16.71 9.99
C TRP A 91 -1.59 -15.56 9.15
N ILE A 92 -0.72 -14.89 8.39
CA ILE A 92 -1.11 -13.96 7.32
C ILE A 92 -0.48 -14.48 6.03
N VAL A 93 -1.32 -14.73 5.02
CA VAL A 93 -0.92 -15.09 3.65
C VAL A 93 -1.26 -13.92 2.75
N PHE A 94 -0.24 -13.23 2.25
CA PHE A 94 -0.40 -12.05 1.41
C PHE A 94 -0.18 -12.36 -0.07
N LEU A 95 -1.13 -11.98 -0.92
CA LEU A 95 -1.06 -12.07 -2.37
C LEU A 95 -0.53 -10.77 -2.99
N GLU A 96 0.61 -10.85 -3.69
CA GLU A 96 1.12 -9.73 -4.49
C GLU A 96 0.12 -9.36 -5.62
N GLY A 97 0.13 -8.09 -6.03
CA GLY A 97 -0.63 -7.60 -7.18
C GLY A 97 0.27 -6.99 -8.22
N GLY A 98 -0.28 -6.69 -9.40
CA GLY A 98 0.49 -6.04 -10.47
C GLY A 98 -0.15 -6.11 -11.84
N TRP A 99 -1.41 -5.67 -11.98
CA TRP A 99 -2.19 -5.77 -13.22
C TRP A 99 -2.34 -7.22 -13.73
N CYS A 100 -2.74 -7.42 -14.98
CA CYS A 100 -2.95 -8.72 -15.61
C CYS A 100 -2.49 -8.68 -17.08
N CYS A 101 -2.75 -9.73 -17.85
CA CYS A 101 -2.75 -9.66 -19.32
C CYS A 101 -3.82 -10.61 -19.88
N PHE A 102 -4.63 -10.14 -20.83
CA PHE A 102 -5.91 -10.75 -21.22
C PHE A 102 -5.95 -11.22 -22.68
N ASP A 103 -4.87 -11.02 -23.44
CA ASP A 103 -4.66 -11.59 -24.77
C ASP A 103 -3.17 -11.86 -25.02
N GLN A 104 -2.85 -12.54 -26.12
CA GLN A 104 -1.45 -12.87 -26.46
C GLN A 104 -0.58 -11.61 -26.68
N LYS A 105 -1.17 -10.52 -27.16
CA LYS A 105 -0.48 -9.24 -27.45
C LYS A 105 -0.07 -8.52 -26.16
N THR A 106 -0.99 -8.40 -25.20
CA THR A 106 -0.75 -7.82 -23.88
C THR A 106 0.17 -8.69 -23.04
N CYS A 107 0.04 -10.03 -23.09
CA CYS A 107 0.97 -10.91 -22.39
C CYS A 107 2.39 -10.84 -22.98
N ARG A 108 2.54 -10.76 -24.31
CA ARG A 108 3.85 -10.53 -24.94
C ARG A 108 4.43 -9.14 -24.61
N HIS A 109 3.61 -8.09 -24.52
CA HIS A 109 4.05 -6.77 -24.05
C HIS A 109 4.53 -6.85 -22.59
N ARG A 110 3.73 -7.46 -21.71
CA ARG A 110 4.02 -7.66 -20.28
C ARG A 110 5.31 -8.45 -20.08
N TRP A 111 5.56 -9.49 -20.87
CA TRP A 111 6.82 -10.25 -20.84
C TRP A 111 8.06 -9.39 -21.16
N ILE A 112 7.93 -8.44 -22.08
CA ILE A 112 9.02 -7.54 -22.50
C ILE A 112 9.26 -6.41 -21.48
N LYS A 113 8.22 -5.94 -20.77
CA LYS A 113 8.28 -4.75 -19.89
C LYS A 113 8.27 -5.04 -18.38
N LEU A 114 7.66 -6.15 -17.97
CA LEU A 114 7.29 -6.48 -16.59
C LEU A 114 7.57 -7.96 -16.28
N ARG A 115 8.64 -8.51 -16.85
CA ARG A 115 9.00 -9.94 -16.80
C ARG A 115 9.01 -10.53 -15.39
N ASN A 116 9.37 -9.72 -14.38
CA ASN A 116 9.40 -10.12 -12.97
C ASN A 116 8.03 -10.56 -12.41
N TYR A 117 6.93 -10.16 -13.04
CA TYR A 117 5.57 -10.61 -12.72
C TYR A 117 5.09 -11.77 -13.62
N MET A 118 6.02 -12.50 -14.25
CA MET A 118 5.76 -13.62 -15.18
C MET A 118 6.75 -14.79 -15.02
N THR A 119 7.68 -14.73 -14.06
CA THR A 119 8.72 -15.74 -13.83
C THR A 119 9.18 -15.77 -12.36
N SER A 120 9.60 -16.92 -11.86
CA SER A 120 10.29 -17.05 -10.56
C SER A 120 11.82 -17.08 -10.69
N THR A 121 12.36 -17.15 -11.91
CA THR A 121 13.81 -17.32 -12.19
C THR A 121 14.71 -16.29 -11.51
N ASN A 122 14.25 -15.04 -11.39
CA ASN A 122 14.99 -13.92 -10.80
C ASN A 122 14.55 -13.58 -9.36
N TRP A 123 13.78 -14.44 -8.69
CA TRP A 123 13.41 -14.25 -7.28
C TRP A 123 14.64 -14.38 -6.38
N SER A 124 14.75 -13.51 -5.38
CA SER A 124 15.80 -13.57 -4.35
C SER A 124 15.58 -14.73 -3.37
N GLU A 125 16.61 -15.09 -2.60
CA GLU A 125 16.47 -16.08 -1.52
C GLU A 125 15.65 -15.53 -0.35
N THR A 126 15.77 -14.23 -0.08
CA THR A 126 14.99 -13.52 0.95
C THR A 126 14.31 -12.29 0.38
N ARG A 127 13.19 -11.88 0.98
CA ARG A 127 12.45 -10.66 0.65
C ARG A 127 12.04 -9.96 1.95
N ASP A 128 12.27 -8.66 2.02
CA ASP A 128 11.69 -7.80 3.06
C ASP A 128 10.40 -7.15 2.52
N VAL A 129 9.40 -7.01 3.38
CA VAL A 129 8.07 -6.47 3.04
C VAL A 129 7.56 -5.68 4.23
N GLY A 130 7.10 -4.45 3.97
CA GLY A 130 6.64 -3.54 5.00
C GLY A 130 5.19 -3.78 5.45
N GLY A 131 4.70 -2.83 6.24
CA GLY A 131 3.30 -2.75 6.66
C GLY A 131 2.83 -3.96 7.46
N ILE A 132 1.72 -4.58 7.06
CA ILE A 132 1.13 -5.76 7.71
C ILE A 132 2.07 -7.00 7.70
N LEU A 133 3.13 -6.99 6.89
CA LEU A 133 4.15 -8.04 6.85
C LEU A 133 5.49 -7.66 7.47
N SER A 134 5.60 -6.50 8.10
CA SER A 134 6.82 -6.14 8.86
C SER A 134 6.87 -6.87 10.20
N SER A 135 8.07 -7.30 10.64
CA SER A 135 8.31 -7.80 12.01
C SER A 135 8.70 -6.68 13.00
N ASN A 136 8.73 -5.42 12.55
CA ASN A 136 8.92 -4.28 13.43
C ASN A 136 7.59 -3.93 14.15
N PRO A 137 7.49 -4.01 15.49
CA PRO A 137 6.26 -3.64 16.21
C PRO A 137 5.88 -2.16 16.08
N GLN A 138 6.84 -1.28 15.76
CA GLN A 138 6.55 0.14 15.46
C GLN A 138 5.95 0.32 14.05
N GLU A 139 6.06 -0.67 13.17
CA GLU A 139 5.48 -0.67 11.82
C GLU A 139 4.20 -1.54 11.76
N ASN A 140 4.12 -2.60 12.56
CA ASN A 140 3.03 -3.59 12.55
C ASN A 140 2.53 -3.92 13.99
N PRO A 141 1.82 -3.01 14.67
CA PRO A 141 1.59 -3.08 16.12
C PRO A 141 0.81 -4.32 16.59
N TYR A 142 -0.05 -4.89 15.72
CA TYR A 142 -0.93 -6.00 16.09
C TYR A 142 -0.48 -7.36 15.53
N TRP A 143 0.31 -7.40 14.44
CA TRP A 143 0.68 -8.65 13.77
C TRP A 143 2.19 -8.89 13.59
N TRP A 144 3.08 -8.00 14.05
CA TRP A 144 4.55 -8.16 13.88
C TRP A 144 5.12 -9.54 14.29
N ASN A 145 4.48 -10.22 15.24
CA ASN A 145 4.85 -11.56 15.72
C ASN A 145 3.83 -12.66 15.33
N VAL A 146 3.38 -12.67 14.06
CA VAL A 146 2.65 -13.80 13.46
C VAL A 146 3.48 -14.52 12.40
N ASN A 147 3.00 -15.66 11.91
CA ASN A 147 3.59 -16.31 10.76
C ASN A 147 3.23 -15.53 9.49
N HIS A 148 4.25 -15.01 8.81
CA HIS A 148 4.07 -14.15 7.65
C HIS A 148 4.43 -14.91 6.38
N VAL A 149 3.50 -14.94 5.42
CA VAL A 149 3.68 -15.54 4.10
C VAL A 149 3.41 -14.50 3.02
N TYR A 150 4.29 -14.42 2.03
CA TYR A 150 4.17 -13.57 0.87
C TYR A 150 4.20 -14.41 -0.40
N VAL A 151 3.12 -14.42 -1.18
CA VAL A 151 3.03 -15.15 -2.45
C VAL A 151 3.27 -14.17 -3.59
N PRO A 152 4.40 -14.25 -4.32
CA PRO A 152 4.69 -13.33 -5.40
C PRO A 152 3.86 -13.65 -6.64
N TYR A 153 3.50 -12.61 -7.38
CA TYR A 153 2.51 -12.69 -8.45
C TYR A 153 3.19 -12.87 -9.80
N CYS A 154 3.25 -14.12 -10.26
CA CYS A 154 3.91 -14.51 -11.51
C CYS A 154 2.99 -15.13 -12.57
N THR A 155 1.66 -14.99 -12.42
CA THR A 155 0.65 -15.66 -13.28
C THR A 155 -0.22 -14.72 -14.09
N SER A 156 -0.19 -13.40 -13.84
CA SER A 156 -0.83 -12.38 -14.70
C SER A 156 -2.36 -12.51 -14.91
N ASP A 157 -3.03 -13.26 -14.04
CA ASP A 157 -4.41 -13.75 -14.15
C ASP A 157 -5.33 -13.33 -12.98
N SER A 158 -4.93 -12.31 -12.21
CA SER A 158 -5.59 -11.87 -10.97
C SER A 158 -5.86 -13.01 -9.98
N TRP A 159 -4.98 -14.02 -9.93
CA TRP A 159 -5.10 -15.22 -9.09
C TRP A 159 -6.31 -16.10 -9.39
N SER A 160 -6.86 -16.01 -10.61
CA SER A 160 -8.05 -16.77 -11.03
C SER A 160 -7.74 -17.98 -11.92
N GLY A 161 -6.57 -18.03 -12.58
CA GLY A 161 -6.28 -19.00 -13.61
C GLY A 161 -6.05 -20.44 -13.12
N THR A 162 -6.45 -21.39 -13.97
CA THR A 162 -6.22 -22.85 -13.81
C THR A 162 -5.54 -23.49 -15.04
N ARG A 163 -5.20 -22.67 -16.04
CA ARG A 163 -4.64 -23.08 -17.32
C ARG A 163 -3.14 -23.43 -17.21
N SER A 164 -2.83 -24.70 -16.99
CA SER A 164 -1.48 -25.25 -17.23
C SER A 164 -1.31 -25.65 -18.71
N PHE A 165 -0.31 -25.10 -19.39
CA PHE A 165 0.09 -25.51 -20.75
C PHE A 165 1.63 -25.46 -20.88
N PRO A 166 2.32 -26.63 -20.92
CA PRO A 166 3.76 -26.68 -21.14
C PRO A 166 4.18 -26.42 -22.61
N ASN A 167 3.22 -26.47 -23.54
CA ASN A 167 3.47 -26.36 -24.99
C ASN A 167 2.98 -25.02 -25.60
N GLU A 168 2.45 -24.09 -24.79
CA GLU A 168 2.08 -22.74 -25.21
C GLU A 168 3.05 -21.69 -24.64
N MET A 169 2.92 -20.43 -25.07
CA MET A 169 3.81 -19.35 -24.65
C MET A 169 3.68 -18.99 -23.17
N PHE A 170 2.49 -19.13 -22.57
CA PHE A 170 2.25 -18.80 -21.17
C PHE A 170 1.22 -19.74 -20.50
N SER A 171 1.51 -20.18 -19.27
CA SER A 171 0.53 -20.79 -18.36
C SER A 171 -0.12 -19.72 -17.46
N PHE A 172 -1.31 -19.99 -16.91
CA PHE A 172 -2.05 -19.09 -16.00
C PHE A 172 -2.64 -19.92 -14.86
N MET A 173 -1.93 -20.01 -13.74
CA MET A 173 -2.20 -20.98 -12.67
C MET A 173 -2.39 -20.34 -11.29
N GLY A 174 -2.72 -19.05 -11.22
CA GLY A 174 -2.73 -18.30 -9.97
C GLY A 174 -3.68 -18.87 -8.91
N ALA A 175 -4.83 -19.41 -9.32
CA ALA A 175 -5.78 -20.02 -8.39
C ALA A 175 -5.26 -21.37 -7.86
N GLU A 176 -4.47 -22.10 -8.64
CA GLU A 176 -3.78 -23.31 -8.18
C GLU A 176 -2.56 -23.00 -7.32
N ILE A 177 -1.83 -21.90 -7.58
CA ILE A 177 -0.78 -21.42 -6.65
C ILE A 177 -1.38 -21.12 -5.28
N VAL A 178 -2.48 -20.36 -5.18
CA VAL A 178 -3.14 -20.08 -3.88
C VAL A 178 -3.49 -21.40 -3.17
N SER A 179 -4.06 -22.35 -3.91
CA SER A 179 -4.47 -23.65 -3.35
C SER A 179 -3.27 -24.49 -2.87
N GLN A 180 -2.16 -24.49 -3.64
CA GLN A 180 -0.97 -25.25 -3.29
C GLN A 180 -0.17 -24.60 -2.16
N VAL A 181 -0.09 -23.27 -2.09
CA VAL A 181 0.53 -22.57 -0.94
C VAL A 181 -0.16 -23.00 0.36
N ILE A 182 -1.49 -22.98 0.42
CA ILE A 182 -2.22 -23.39 1.63
C ILE A 182 -1.89 -24.84 2.02
N ARG A 183 -1.80 -25.77 1.06
CA ARG A 183 -1.39 -27.17 1.33
C ARG A 183 0.07 -27.28 1.79
N ASP A 184 0.99 -26.56 1.15
CA ASP A 184 2.43 -26.56 1.49
C ASP A 184 2.71 -25.91 2.86
N LEU A 185 1.82 -25.05 3.36
CA LEU A 185 1.91 -24.49 4.71
C LEU A 185 1.48 -25.47 5.81
N VAL A 186 0.71 -26.53 5.51
CA VAL A 186 0.27 -27.55 6.48
C VAL A 186 1.45 -28.23 7.18
N PRO A 187 2.38 -28.93 6.48
CA PRO A 187 3.55 -29.56 7.11
C PRO A 187 4.56 -28.56 7.66
N LEU A 188 4.42 -27.27 7.34
CA LEU A 188 5.20 -26.20 7.94
C LEU A 188 4.57 -25.67 9.23
N GLY A 189 3.37 -26.13 9.65
CA GLY A 189 2.74 -25.79 10.92
C GLY A 189 1.43 -24.99 10.81
N LEU A 190 0.70 -25.07 9.70
CA LEU A 190 -0.65 -24.50 9.57
C LEU A 190 -1.72 -25.41 10.20
N ASP A 191 -1.41 -26.70 10.32
CA ASP A 191 -2.15 -27.74 11.06
C ASP A 191 -2.54 -27.32 12.50
N THR A 192 -1.66 -26.60 13.18
CA THR A 192 -1.73 -26.21 14.60
C THR A 192 -2.17 -24.76 14.78
N ALA A 193 -2.62 -24.11 13.71
CA ALA A 193 -3.06 -22.72 13.71
C ALA A 193 -4.39 -22.50 14.44
N SER A 194 -4.66 -21.24 14.80
CA SER A 194 -5.96 -20.77 15.29
C SER A 194 -6.67 -19.83 14.32
N SER A 195 -5.92 -19.16 13.43
CA SER A 195 -6.52 -18.32 12.39
C SER A 195 -5.57 -18.09 11.21
N LEU A 196 -6.15 -18.05 10.01
CA LEU A 196 -5.48 -17.63 8.79
C LEU A 196 -6.18 -16.40 8.19
N MET A 197 -5.41 -15.33 7.96
CA MET A 197 -5.85 -14.15 7.23
C MET A 197 -5.28 -14.20 5.82
N LEU A 198 -6.15 -14.33 4.81
CA LEU A 198 -5.79 -14.20 3.41
C LEU A 198 -5.89 -12.71 3.02
N ALA A 199 -4.74 -12.06 2.87
CA ALA A 199 -4.63 -10.65 2.52
C ALA A 199 -4.09 -10.48 1.08
N GLY A 200 -4.29 -9.30 0.49
CA GLY A 200 -3.69 -9.00 -0.81
C GLY A 200 -4.02 -7.60 -1.28
N SER A 201 -3.14 -7.03 -2.12
CA SER A 201 -3.28 -5.67 -2.64
C SER A 201 -3.42 -5.65 -4.17
N SER A 202 -4.17 -4.70 -4.73
CA SER A 202 -4.42 -4.57 -6.19
C SER A 202 -5.08 -5.84 -6.76
N ALA A 203 -4.55 -6.39 -7.86
CA ALA A 203 -4.92 -7.71 -8.38
C ALA A 203 -4.81 -8.84 -7.32
N GLY A 204 -3.97 -8.67 -6.30
CA GLY A 204 -3.91 -9.56 -5.13
C GLY A 204 -5.15 -9.46 -4.24
N GLY A 205 -5.72 -8.27 -4.04
CA GLY A 205 -6.97 -8.06 -3.29
C GLY A 205 -8.18 -8.65 -4.02
N MET A 206 -8.25 -8.45 -5.34
CA MET A 206 -9.17 -9.18 -6.22
C MET A 206 -8.98 -10.70 -6.10
N GLY A 207 -7.73 -11.17 -6.06
CA GLY A 207 -7.36 -12.57 -5.84
C GLY A 207 -7.80 -13.14 -4.49
N VAL A 208 -7.81 -12.33 -3.42
CA VAL A 208 -8.42 -12.70 -2.13
C VAL A 208 -9.91 -12.98 -2.35
N MET A 209 -10.66 -12.00 -2.87
CA MET A 209 -12.12 -12.14 -3.04
C MET A 209 -12.50 -13.37 -3.88
N LEU A 210 -11.75 -13.63 -4.96
CA LEU A 210 -11.98 -14.77 -5.86
C LEU A 210 -11.65 -16.15 -5.25
N ASN A 211 -10.76 -16.22 -4.25
CA ASN A 211 -10.33 -17.51 -3.66
C ASN A 211 -10.75 -17.70 -2.20
N LEU A 212 -11.27 -16.69 -1.50
CA LEU A 212 -11.43 -16.71 -0.04
C LEU A 212 -12.29 -17.88 0.47
N ASP A 213 -13.51 -18.03 -0.03
CA ASP A 213 -14.42 -19.13 0.33
C ASP A 213 -13.85 -20.50 -0.05
N ARG A 214 -13.08 -20.57 -1.15
CA ARG A 214 -12.37 -21.81 -1.53
C ARG A 214 -11.21 -22.13 -0.58
N VAL A 215 -10.49 -21.12 -0.08
CA VAL A 215 -9.44 -21.30 0.93
C VAL A 215 -10.06 -21.74 2.26
N GLN A 216 -11.24 -21.22 2.63
CA GLN A 216 -11.99 -21.73 3.79
C GLN A 216 -12.38 -23.20 3.60
N ASN A 217 -12.98 -23.56 2.46
CA ASN A 217 -13.39 -24.94 2.18
C ASN A 217 -12.19 -25.91 2.07
N LEU A 218 -11.06 -25.47 1.49
CA LEU A 218 -9.80 -26.23 1.46
C LEU A 218 -9.28 -26.51 2.88
N ILE A 219 -9.26 -25.50 3.76
CA ILE A 219 -8.78 -25.63 5.13
C ILE A 219 -9.72 -26.52 5.96
N HIS A 220 -11.04 -26.33 5.87
CA HIS A 220 -12.01 -27.04 6.71
C HIS A 220 -12.40 -28.43 6.20
N GLN A 221 -12.62 -28.60 4.90
CA GLN A 221 -13.20 -29.82 4.31
C GLN A 221 -12.14 -30.73 3.68
N GLU A 222 -11.22 -30.19 2.87
CA GLU A 222 -10.16 -31.00 2.23
C GLU A 222 -9.01 -31.35 3.19
N LEU A 223 -8.70 -30.46 4.14
CA LEU A 223 -7.57 -30.61 5.07
C LEU A 223 -7.99 -30.91 6.52
N GLY A 224 -9.29 -30.91 6.82
CA GLY A 224 -9.83 -31.23 8.15
C GLY A 224 -9.51 -30.22 9.27
N LEU A 225 -8.94 -29.06 8.96
CA LEU A 225 -8.46 -28.06 9.93
C LEU A 225 -9.59 -27.13 10.39
N THR A 226 -10.73 -27.70 10.80
CA THR A 226 -11.98 -26.98 11.15
C THR A 226 -11.82 -25.92 12.25
N ASN A 227 -10.82 -26.07 13.14
CA ASN A 227 -10.51 -25.11 14.20
C ASN A 227 -9.80 -23.83 13.71
N VAL A 228 -9.34 -23.77 12.46
CA VAL A 228 -8.62 -22.61 11.91
C VAL A 228 -9.62 -21.58 11.39
N VAL A 229 -9.73 -20.43 12.06
CA VAL A 229 -10.66 -19.36 11.63
C VAL A 229 -10.09 -18.59 10.44
N VAL A 230 -10.72 -18.72 9.27
CA VAL A 230 -10.32 -18.07 8.02
C VAL A 230 -10.98 -16.70 7.88
N ARG A 231 -10.23 -15.69 7.37
CA ARG A 231 -10.72 -14.33 7.09
C ARG A 231 -10.00 -13.71 5.89
N GLY A 232 -10.64 -12.79 5.19
CA GLY A 232 -10.07 -12.09 4.02
C GLY A 232 -9.79 -10.60 4.26
N VAL A 233 -8.76 -10.05 3.63
CA VAL A 233 -8.50 -8.60 3.54
C VAL A 233 -8.15 -8.22 2.10
N SER A 234 -9.04 -7.51 1.42
CA SER A 234 -8.82 -6.98 0.07
C SER A 234 -8.45 -5.51 0.14
N ASP A 235 -7.24 -5.16 -0.28
CA ASP A 235 -6.73 -3.79 -0.40
C ASP A 235 -6.65 -3.36 -1.86
N SER A 236 -7.30 -2.24 -2.20
CA SER A 236 -7.22 -1.64 -3.54
C SER A 236 -7.62 -2.60 -4.68
N GLY A 237 -8.45 -3.59 -4.35
CA GLY A 237 -8.94 -4.66 -5.24
C GLY A 237 -10.40 -4.50 -5.64
N TRP A 238 -11.08 -3.45 -5.16
CA TRP A 238 -12.50 -3.21 -5.39
C TRP A 238 -12.69 -2.30 -6.60
N PHE A 239 -12.68 -2.91 -7.79
CA PHE A 239 -12.84 -2.21 -9.06
C PHE A 239 -14.31 -2.07 -9.48
N LEU A 240 -14.56 -1.08 -10.34
CA LEU A 240 -15.82 -0.80 -11.03
C LEU A 240 -15.70 -1.06 -12.54
N ASP A 241 -16.78 -1.54 -13.16
CA ASP A 241 -16.93 -1.78 -14.61
C ASP A 241 -17.55 -0.59 -15.36
N GLN A 242 -17.14 0.62 -15.01
CA GLN A 242 -17.64 1.86 -15.63
C GLN A 242 -17.10 2.08 -17.04
N GLU A 243 -17.86 2.77 -17.89
CA GLU A 243 -17.37 3.26 -19.18
C GLU A 243 -16.13 4.15 -18.99
N PRO A 244 -15.01 3.91 -19.72
CA PRO A 244 -13.82 4.72 -19.60
C PRO A 244 -14.03 6.19 -20.02
N TYR A 245 -13.18 7.08 -19.53
CA TYR A 245 -13.17 8.49 -19.90
C TYR A 245 -12.91 8.66 -21.42
N PRO A 246 -13.75 9.43 -22.13
CA PRO A 246 -13.66 9.57 -23.59
C PRO A 246 -12.53 10.53 -24.03
N PRO A 247 -11.99 10.38 -25.25
CA PRO A 247 -12.31 9.36 -26.25
C PRO A 247 -11.66 8.00 -25.94
N SER A 248 -12.49 6.99 -25.68
CA SER A 248 -12.06 5.65 -25.29
C SER A 248 -12.05 4.70 -26.49
N GLY A 249 -11.05 4.83 -27.36
CA GLY A 249 -10.84 3.93 -28.51
C GLY A 249 -10.30 2.53 -28.15
N GLY A 250 -10.70 1.99 -27.00
CA GLY A 250 -10.24 0.71 -26.46
C GLY A 250 -11.39 -0.14 -25.94
N LEU A 251 -11.10 -1.37 -25.55
CA LEU A 251 -12.07 -2.31 -24.99
C LEU A 251 -12.69 -1.79 -23.70
N LEU A 252 -13.97 -2.11 -23.48
CA LEU A 252 -14.65 -1.84 -22.21
C LEU A 252 -14.08 -2.74 -21.09
N PRO A 253 -14.21 -2.34 -19.81
CA PRO A 253 -13.82 -3.16 -18.67
C PRO A 253 -14.39 -4.59 -18.68
N GLY A 254 -15.69 -4.75 -18.98
CA GLY A 254 -16.34 -6.06 -19.02
C GLY A 254 -15.78 -6.97 -20.10
N GLU A 255 -15.52 -6.44 -21.30
CA GLU A 255 -14.89 -7.17 -22.41
C GLU A 255 -13.45 -7.58 -22.05
N THR A 256 -12.67 -6.66 -21.50
CA THR A 256 -11.29 -6.88 -21.06
C THR A 256 -11.21 -8.00 -20.02
N VAL A 257 -12.12 -8.00 -19.04
CA VAL A 257 -12.21 -9.04 -18.02
C VAL A 257 -12.70 -10.36 -18.61
N LYS A 258 -13.68 -10.35 -19.52
CA LYS A 258 -14.18 -11.55 -20.20
C LYS A 258 -13.08 -12.25 -21.02
N MET A 259 -12.30 -11.49 -21.81
CA MET A 259 -11.16 -12.02 -22.56
C MET A 259 -10.10 -12.65 -21.63
N GLY A 260 -9.81 -12.01 -20.49
CA GLY A 260 -8.94 -12.58 -19.47
C GLY A 260 -9.49 -13.89 -18.88
N MET A 261 -10.75 -13.87 -18.43
CA MET A 261 -11.45 -15.03 -17.87
C MET A 261 -11.37 -16.26 -18.79
N GLU A 262 -11.59 -16.06 -20.10
CA GLU A 262 -11.49 -17.10 -21.13
C GLU A 262 -10.03 -17.54 -21.36
N LEU A 263 -9.09 -16.60 -21.49
CA LEU A 263 -7.66 -16.89 -21.67
C LEU A 263 -7.09 -17.73 -20.52
N TRP A 264 -7.38 -17.36 -19.27
CA TRP A 264 -6.79 -17.94 -18.06
C TRP A 264 -7.45 -19.26 -17.62
N ARG A 265 -8.61 -19.62 -18.20
CA ARG A 265 -9.57 -20.58 -17.63
C ARG A 265 -9.84 -20.24 -16.16
N ALA A 266 -10.38 -19.05 -15.94
CA ALA A 266 -10.58 -18.50 -14.61
C ALA A 266 -11.60 -19.32 -13.79
N ARG A 267 -11.21 -19.70 -12.58
CA ARG A 267 -12.02 -20.46 -11.63
C ARG A 267 -12.77 -19.51 -10.71
N MET A 268 -14.04 -19.26 -11.04
CA MET A 268 -14.87 -18.26 -10.37
C MET A 268 -15.62 -18.83 -9.15
N PRO A 269 -15.95 -18.01 -8.13
CA PRO A 269 -16.80 -18.41 -7.01
C PRO A 269 -18.20 -18.86 -7.46
N THR A 270 -18.58 -20.10 -7.12
CA THR A 270 -19.82 -20.75 -7.56
C THR A 270 -21.08 -19.96 -7.22
N ASN A 271 -21.13 -19.38 -6.02
CA ASN A 271 -22.29 -18.61 -5.54
C ASN A 271 -22.53 -17.34 -6.38
N CYS A 272 -21.45 -16.73 -6.90
CA CYS A 272 -21.55 -15.56 -7.78
C CYS A 272 -21.86 -15.96 -9.23
N VAL A 273 -21.28 -17.06 -9.73
CA VAL A 273 -21.65 -17.61 -11.05
C VAL A 273 -23.13 -17.97 -11.10
N ALA A 274 -23.71 -18.47 -10.00
CA ALA A 274 -25.14 -18.74 -9.91
C ALA A 274 -26.03 -17.48 -10.02
N GLN A 275 -25.52 -16.30 -9.64
CA GLN A 275 -26.23 -15.02 -9.83
C GLN A 275 -26.03 -14.44 -11.25
N TYR A 276 -24.91 -14.74 -11.90
CA TYR A 276 -24.56 -14.22 -13.23
C TYR A 276 -24.22 -15.34 -14.24
N PRO A 277 -25.11 -16.32 -14.49
CA PRO A 277 -24.77 -17.53 -15.26
C PRO A 277 -24.37 -17.26 -16.71
N GLN A 278 -24.91 -16.21 -17.34
CA GLN A 278 -24.56 -15.79 -18.71
C GLN A 278 -23.36 -14.81 -18.75
N GLU A 279 -22.97 -14.26 -17.60
CA GLU A 279 -21.98 -13.19 -17.48
C GLU A 279 -21.04 -13.39 -16.27
N PRO A 280 -20.41 -14.57 -16.08
CA PRO A 280 -19.62 -14.87 -14.89
C PRO A 280 -18.40 -13.95 -14.72
N TRP A 281 -18.00 -13.24 -15.77
CA TRP A 281 -17.00 -12.16 -15.72
C TRP A 281 -17.38 -11.03 -14.73
N LYS A 282 -18.68 -10.84 -14.45
CA LYS A 282 -19.17 -9.89 -13.43
C LYS A 282 -18.61 -10.19 -12.04
N CYS A 283 -18.25 -11.43 -11.75
CA CYS A 283 -17.70 -11.85 -10.46
C CYS A 283 -16.25 -11.41 -10.19
N PHE A 284 -15.57 -10.74 -11.14
CA PHE A 284 -14.31 -10.05 -10.86
C PHE A 284 -14.51 -8.69 -10.15
N PHE A 285 -15.72 -8.12 -10.19
CA PHE A 285 -16.02 -6.81 -9.62
C PHE A 285 -16.52 -6.97 -8.18
N GLY A 286 -15.79 -6.38 -7.22
CA GLY A 286 -15.98 -6.63 -5.78
C GLY A 286 -17.42 -6.42 -5.32
N TYR A 287 -18.09 -5.38 -5.81
CA TYR A 287 -19.47 -5.06 -5.43
C TYR A 287 -20.53 -6.06 -5.91
N LYS A 288 -20.22 -6.90 -6.90
CA LYS A 288 -21.08 -7.98 -7.41
C LYS A 288 -20.79 -9.32 -6.75
N LEU A 289 -19.53 -9.55 -6.36
CA LEU A 289 -19.08 -10.77 -5.68
C LEU A 289 -19.33 -10.74 -4.17
N TYR A 290 -19.13 -9.59 -3.51
CA TYR A 290 -19.23 -9.46 -2.04
C TYR A 290 -20.55 -10.00 -1.45
N PRO A 291 -21.75 -9.76 -2.05
CA PRO A 291 -23.00 -10.30 -1.52
C PRO A 291 -23.11 -11.83 -1.53
N THR A 292 -22.19 -12.55 -2.18
CA THR A 292 -22.22 -14.02 -2.31
C THR A 292 -21.13 -14.73 -1.50
N LEU A 293 -20.27 -13.98 -0.80
CA LEU A 293 -19.18 -14.52 0.01
C LEU A 293 -19.69 -14.92 1.41
N SER A 294 -19.31 -16.11 1.85
CA SER A 294 -19.62 -16.64 3.18
C SER A 294 -18.53 -16.35 4.22
N THR A 295 -17.27 -16.21 3.78
CA THR A 295 -16.13 -15.93 4.65
C THR A 295 -16.03 -14.43 4.98
N PRO A 296 -15.78 -14.02 6.25
CA PRO A 296 -15.65 -12.61 6.61
C PRO A 296 -14.50 -11.90 5.86
N LEU A 297 -14.83 -10.78 5.22
CA LEU A 297 -13.92 -9.99 4.38
C LEU A 297 -13.91 -8.51 4.80
N PHE A 298 -12.72 -7.98 5.06
CA PHE A 298 -12.45 -6.55 5.25
C PHE A 298 -12.01 -5.91 3.92
N ILE A 299 -12.62 -4.77 3.56
CA ILE A 299 -12.23 -4.01 2.36
C ILE A 299 -11.43 -2.77 2.77
N PHE A 300 -10.19 -2.64 2.29
CA PHE A 300 -9.53 -1.33 2.21
C PHE A 300 -9.61 -0.85 0.75
N GLN A 301 -10.10 0.38 0.53
CA GLN A 301 -10.22 0.92 -0.83
C GLN A 301 -10.03 2.43 -0.86
N TRP A 302 -9.01 2.92 -1.56
CA TRP A 302 -8.91 4.33 -1.91
C TRP A 302 -10.12 4.73 -2.75
N LEU A 303 -10.87 5.77 -2.34
CA LEU A 303 -12.03 6.24 -3.12
C LEU A 303 -11.61 6.81 -4.49
N PHE A 304 -10.38 7.28 -4.62
CA PHE A 304 -9.81 7.81 -5.86
C PHE A 304 -8.59 7.00 -6.31
N ASP A 305 -8.77 5.69 -6.42
CA ASP A 305 -7.70 4.73 -6.70
C ASP A 305 -7.00 4.95 -8.06
N LYS A 306 -5.65 5.05 -8.03
CA LYS A 306 -4.83 5.32 -9.22
C LYS A 306 -4.90 4.21 -10.29
N ALA A 307 -5.15 2.96 -9.91
CA ALA A 307 -5.34 1.88 -10.87
C ALA A 307 -6.73 1.94 -11.52
N GLN A 308 -7.80 2.26 -10.77
CA GLN A 308 -9.12 2.52 -11.37
C GLN A 308 -9.06 3.72 -12.34
N MET A 309 -8.44 4.85 -11.96
CA MET A 309 -8.26 6.00 -12.85
C MET A 309 -7.53 5.63 -14.15
N LYS A 310 -6.50 4.78 -14.05
CA LYS A 310 -5.75 4.30 -15.21
C LYS A 310 -6.54 3.30 -16.06
N PHE A 311 -7.34 2.43 -15.44
CA PHE A 311 -8.22 1.47 -16.12
C PHE A 311 -9.32 2.18 -16.89
N ASN A 312 -9.88 3.23 -16.29
CA ASN A 312 -10.91 4.08 -16.89
C ASN A 312 -10.34 5.16 -17.85
N ASN A 313 -9.13 5.00 -18.39
CA ASN A 313 -8.54 5.91 -19.39
C ASN A 313 -8.46 7.41 -18.97
N VAL A 314 -8.56 7.73 -17.67
CA VAL A 314 -8.56 9.14 -17.20
C VAL A 314 -7.20 9.79 -17.43
N GLY A 315 -6.12 9.01 -17.38
CA GLY A 315 -4.74 9.50 -17.52
C GLY A 315 -4.31 10.39 -16.35
N THR A 316 -3.46 11.38 -16.63
CA THR A 316 -3.19 12.49 -15.71
C THR A 316 -4.32 13.52 -15.86
N PRO A 317 -4.99 13.95 -14.78
CA PRO A 317 -6.12 14.89 -14.88
C PRO A 317 -5.65 16.33 -15.04
N LEU A 318 -5.82 16.89 -16.23
CA LEU A 318 -5.44 18.25 -16.63
C LEU A 318 -6.67 19.14 -16.91
N SER A 319 -7.83 18.57 -17.25
CA SER A 319 -9.06 19.30 -17.59
C SER A 319 -10.16 19.14 -16.53
N LYS A 320 -11.13 20.07 -16.52
CA LYS A 320 -12.27 20.03 -15.59
C LYS A 320 -13.08 18.73 -15.76
N GLU A 321 -13.26 18.27 -16.98
CA GLU A 321 -14.05 17.08 -17.34
C GLU A 321 -13.40 15.81 -16.79
N GLN A 322 -12.06 15.73 -16.77
CA GLN A 322 -11.33 14.64 -16.11
C GLN A 322 -11.55 14.67 -14.60
N TRP A 323 -11.57 15.84 -13.96
CA TRP A 323 -11.87 15.97 -12.53
C TRP A 323 -13.34 15.65 -12.21
N ASP A 324 -14.31 16.14 -12.99
CA ASP A 324 -15.73 15.80 -12.87
C ASP A 324 -15.94 14.28 -12.97
N TYR A 325 -15.18 13.59 -13.84
CA TYR A 325 -15.15 12.13 -13.93
C TYR A 325 -14.55 11.48 -12.67
N ILE A 326 -13.43 11.98 -12.13
CA ILE A 326 -12.82 11.48 -10.88
C ILE A 326 -13.78 11.65 -9.68
N HIS A 327 -14.44 12.81 -9.54
CA HIS A 327 -15.47 13.03 -8.51
C HIS A 327 -16.65 12.06 -8.67
N ARG A 328 -17.07 11.79 -9.91
CA ARG A 328 -18.12 10.80 -10.20
C ARG A 328 -17.68 9.38 -9.85
N MET A 329 -16.46 9.00 -10.20
CA MET A 329 -15.85 7.71 -9.87
C MET A 329 -15.84 7.48 -8.36
N GLY A 330 -15.26 8.39 -7.58
CA GLY A 330 -15.16 8.22 -6.12
C GLY A 330 -16.49 8.22 -5.38
N ARG A 331 -17.49 8.99 -5.86
CA ARG A 331 -18.87 8.91 -5.34
C ARG A 331 -19.46 7.52 -5.53
N ILE A 332 -19.25 6.90 -6.70
CA ILE A 332 -19.80 5.57 -7.01
C ILE A 332 -19.01 4.47 -6.28
N VAL A 333 -17.68 4.61 -6.13
CA VAL A 333 -16.90 3.71 -5.24
C VAL A 333 -17.50 3.75 -3.83
N ARG A 334 -17.75 4.94 -3.26
CA ARG A 334 -18.39 5.08 -1.94
C ARG A 334 -19.76 4.39 -1.88
N GLN A 335 -20.63 4.64 -2.87
CA GLN A 335 -21.97 4.03 -2.93
C GLN A 335 -21.91 2.49 -2.99
N THR A 336 -20.96 1.90 -3.74
CA THR A 336 -20.81 0.44 -3.75
C THR A 336 -20.36 -0.15 -2.40
N LEU A 337 -19.78 0.65 -1.52
CA LEU A 337 -19.31 0.26 -0.19
C LEU A 337 -20.37 0.45 0.91
N ASP A 338 -21.62 0.82 0.58
CA ASP A 338 -22.67 1.03 1.58
C ASP A 338 -23.15 -0.25 2.26
N ASN A 339 -23.26 -1.36 1.52
CA ASN A 339 -23.61 -2.67 2.08
C ASN A 339 -22.39 -3.48 2.60
N VAL A 340 -21.18 -2.89 2.61
CA VAL A 340 -19.97 -3.59 3.08
C VAL A 340 -19.86 -3.48 4.60
N THR A 341 -19.84 -4.64 5.27
CA THR A 341 -19.88 -4.74 6.74
C THR A 341 -18.61 -4.21 7.42
N ALA A 342 -17.45 -4.43 6.80
CA ALA A 342 -16.15 -4.01 7.30
C ALA A 342 -15.34 -3.36 6.19
N VAL A 343 -15.12 -2.05 6.31
CA VAL A 343 -14.48 -1.24 5.27
C VAL A 343 -13.67 -0.10 5.88
N PHE A 344 -12.57 0.25 5.22
CA PHE A 344 -11.79 1.45 5.46
C PHE A 344 -11.50 2.13 4.11
N ALA A 345 -12.20 3.23 3.81
CA ALA A 345 -12.22 3.84 2.49
C ALA A 345 -11.99 5.38 2.51
N PRO A 346 -10.72 5.82 2.45
CA PRO A 346 -10.36 7.23 2.55
C PRO A 346 -10.30 7.94 1.19
N SER A 347 -10.54 9.26 1.22
CA SER A 347 -10.62 10.16 0.07
C SER A 347 -9.25 10.61 -0.45
N CYS A 348 -8.35 9.67 -0.76
CA CYS A 348 -7.00 9.97 -1.27
C CYS A 348 -6.78 9.41 -2.68
N ILE A 349 -5.90 10.08 -3.44
CA ILE A 349 -5.41 9.56 -4.72
C ILE A 349 -4.16 8.71 -4.46
N SER A 350 -4.33 7.40 -4.29
CA SER A 350 -3.24 6.43 -4.06
C SER A 350 -3.61 5.05 -4.64
N HIS A 351 -2.77 4.03 -4.42
CA HIS A 351 -3.03 2.64 -4.77
C HIS A 351 -2.20 1.70 -3.90
N ASN A 352 -2.84 0.69 -3.29
CA ASN A 352 -2.33 -0.16 -2.22
C ASN A 352 -2.09 0.58 -0.88
N VAL A 353 -2.10 -0.15 0.22
CA VAL A 353 -1.71 0.34 1.55
C VAL A 353 -1.05 -0.74 2.42
N LEU A 354 -1.45 -2.01 2.31
CA LEU A 354 -1.12 -3.03 3.32
C LEU A 354 0.37 -3.35 3.46
N THR A 355 1.16 -3.18 2.40
CA THR A 355 2.63 -3.38 2.43
C THR A 355 3.43 -2.08 2.48
N ALA A 356 2.78 -0.93 2.58
CA ALA A 356 3.43 0.36 2.78
C ALA A 356 3.92 0.48 4.23
N ARG A 357 5.10 1.07 4.46
CA ARG A 357 5.64 1.20 5.84
C ARG A 357 4.84 2.24 6.64
N GLU A 358 4.38 3.23 5.92
CA GLU A 358 3.57 4.37 6.32
C GLU A 358 2.06 4.06 6.47
N TRP A 359 1.61 2.80 6.33
CA TRP A 359 0.19 2.43 6.40
C TRP A 359 -0.55 2.84 7.68
N GLN A 360 0.18 3.08 8.77
CA GLN A 360 -0.37 3.61 10.02
C GLN A 360 -0.71 5.11 9.99
N GLN A 361 -0.10 5.87 9.08
CA GLN A 361 -0.28 7.31 8.99
C GLN A 361 -1.68 7.63 8.47
N VAL A 362 -2.20 6.78 7.57
CA VAL A 362 -3.53 6.85 6.97
C VAL A 362 -4.61 6.63 8.05
N LYS A 363 -5.52 7.60 8.18
CA LYS A 363 -6.58 7.64 9.19
C LYS A 363 -7.91 8.10 8.62
N ILE A 364 -9.00 7.66 9.24
CA ILE A 364 -10.35 8.23 9.13
C ILE A 364 -10.83 8.46 10.56
N ASN A 365 -11.34 9.65 10.88
CA ASN A 365 -11.81 10.00 12.24
C ASN A 365 -10.81 9.62 13.37
N GLN A 366 -9.52 9.90 13.13
CA GLN A 366 -8.35 9.53 13.96
C GLN A 366 -8.05 8.02 14.12
N VAL A 367 -8.87 7.12 13.58
CA VAL A 367 -8.63 5.67 13.57
C VAL A 367 -7.70 5.31 12.40
N THR A 368 -6.61 4.59 12.67
CA THR A 368 -5.65 4.13 11.65
C THR A 368 -6.10 2.82 10.97
N VAL A 369 -5.57 2.51 9.79
CA VAL A 369 -5.84 1.23 9.10
C VAL A 369 -5.56 0.00 9.99
N PRO A 370 -4.41 -0.11 10.69
CA PRO A 370 -4.18 -1.20 11.65
C PRO A 370 -5.22 -1.27 12.78
N GLN A 371 -5.65 -0.13 13.31
CA GLN A 371 -6.64 -0.08 14.41
C GLN A 371 -8.01 -0.59 13.95
N ALA A 372 -8.49 -0.15 12.79
CA ALA A 372 -9.76 -0.61 12.22
C ALA A 372 -9.73 -2.12 11.91
N LEU A 373 -8.62 -2.61 11.34
CA LEU A 373 -8.46 -4.04 11.03
C LEU A 373 -8.34 -4.91 12.29
N HIS A 374 -7.68 -4.44 13.34
CA HIS A 374 -7.60 -5.16 14.62
C HIS A 374 -8.94 -5.14 15.38
N CYS A 375 -9.67 -4.03 15.29
CA CYS A 375 -11.02 -3.93 15.81
C CYS A 375 -11.97 -4.95 15.16
N TRP A 376 -11.93 -5.04 13.83
CA TRP A 376 -12.65 -6.05 13.07
C TRP A 376 -12.25 -7.47 13.45
N GLU A 377 -10.95 -7.80 13.52
CA GLU A 377 -10.48 -9.13 13.95
C GLU A 377 -11.09 -9.56 15.30
N ARG A 378 -11.12 -8.63 16.27
CA ARG A 378 -11.66 -8.86 17.62
C ARG A 378 -13.18 -8.94 17.71
N SER A 379 -13.93 -8.34 16.77
CA SER A 379 -15.40 -8.38 16.76
C SER A 379 -15.97 -9.80 16.75
N PHE A 380 -15.24 -10.75 16.14
CA PHE A 380 -15.59 -12.17 16.12
C PHE A 380 -15.28 -12.89 17.43
N SER A 381 -14.26 -12.45 18.19
CA SER A 381 -13.86 -13.08 19.45
C SER A 381 -14.90 -12.92 20.56
N HIS A 382 -15.73 -11.88 20.50
CA HIS A 382 -16.73 -11.60 21.54
C HIS A 382 -18.05 -12.36 21.37
N ARG A 383 -18.29 -13.04 20.24
CA ARG A 383 -19.49 -13.89 20.03
C ARG A 383 -19.47 -15.21 20.81
N GLY A 384 -18.35 -15.55 21.48
CA GLY A 384 -18.20 -16.78 22.27
C GLY A 384 -18.73 -16.71 23.71
N HIS A 385 -19.16 -15.54 24.19
CA HIS A 385 -19.84 -15.38 25.48
C HIS A 385 -21.21 -14.76 25.25
N GLY A 386 -22.25 -15.40 25.77
CA GLY A 386 -23.64 -15.10 25.44
C GLY A 386 -24.12 -13.74 25.95
N PHE A 387 -24.05 -12.73 25.09
CA PHE A 387 -24.93 -11.57 25.12
C PHE A 387 -25.59 -11.41 23.75
N SER A 388 -26.91 -11.55 23.71
CA SER A 388 -27.70 -11.17 22.55
C SER A 388 -27.73 -9.65 22.46
N SER A 389 -27.29 -9.09 21.34
CA SER A 389 -27.54 -7.69 20.98
C SER A 389 -28.27 -7.64 19.64
N SER A 390 -29.56 -7.35 19.71
CA SER A 390 -30.42 -7.15 18.54
C SER A 390 -29.92 -6.00 17.67
N SER A 391 -29.90 -6.21 16.36
CA SER A 391 -29.60 -5.17 15.39
C SER A 391 -30.79 -4.20 15.23
N THR A 392 -30.71 -3.00 15.81
CA THR A 392 -31.58 -1.88 15.41
C THR A 392 -30.93 -0.51 15.61
N GLN A 393 -31.04 0.28 14.53
CA GLN A 393 -31.16 1.73 14.46
C GLN A 393 -29.96 2.66 14.76
N VAL A 394 -29.83 3.56 13.78
CA VAL A 394 -29.16 4.86 13.74
C VAL A 394 -29.48 5.72 14.96
N GLU A 395 -28.46 6.39 15.53
CA GLU A 395 -28.64 7.80 15.93
C GLU A 395 -27.34 8.62 15.96
N THR A 396 -27.54 9.93 15.97
CA THR A 396 -26.66 11.09 15.72
C THR A 396 -25.23 11.12 16.30
N ASN A 397 -24.34 11.84 15.60
CA ASN A 397 -23.06 12.33 16.13
C ASN A 397 -23.25 13.24 17.36
N GLN A 398 -22.50 12.99 18.43
CA GLN A 398 -22.12 14.02 19.40
C GLN A 398 -20.62 13.95 19.73
N THR A 399 -19.97 15.11 19.82
CA THR A 399 -18.53 15.24 20.08
C THR A 399 -18.28 15.51 21.57
N CYS A 400 -17.47 14.66 22.20
CA CYS A 400 -17.10 14.81 23.61
C CYS A 400 -16.13 15.98 23.84
N THR A 401 -16.65 17.17 24.12
CA THR A 401 -15.86 18.29 24.64
C THR A 401 -15.41 18.02 26.09
N ARG A 402 -14.23 18.51 26.46
CA ARG A 402 -13.71 18.43 27.84
C ARG A 402 -14.29 19.57 28.70
N PRO A 403 -14.57 19.34 29.99
CA PRO A 403 -14.93 20.42 30.90
C PRO A 403 -13.72 21.33 31.14
N ILE A 404 -13.91 22.64 30.91
CA ILE A 404 -12.96 23.68 31.34
C ILE A 404 -13.38 24.17 32.72
N THR A 405 -12.49 24.07 33.70
CA THR A 405 -12.72 24.58 35.05
C THR A 405 -12.39 26.07 35.12
N ASN A 406 -13.41 26.93 35.07
CA ASN A 406 -13.26 28.37 35.34
C ASN A 406 -13.36 28.66 36.84
N PRO A 407 -12.42 29.42 37.43
CA PRO A 407 -12.63 30.08 38.72
C PRO A 407 -13.68 31.21 38.60
N SER A 408 -14.39 31.48 39.68
CA SER A 408 -15.40 32.55 39.78
C SER A 408 -14.78 33.94 39.74
N LEU A 409 -15.36 34.85 38.95
CA LEU A 409 -15.41 36.29 39.27
C LEU A 409 -16.81 36.84 38.96
N ARG A 410 -17.14 38.00 39.55
CA ARG A 410 -18.51 38.44 39.88
C ARG A 410 -18.89 39.71 39.10
N THR A 411 -20.19 39.97 38.96
CA THR A 411 -20.82 41.24 38.50
C THR A 411 -20.50 41.68 37.05
N ASN A 412 -21.36 42.40 36.31
CA ASN A 412 -22.61 43.09 36.66
C ASN A 412 -23.69 42.99 35.54
N GLU A 413 -24.90 43.50 35.79
CA GLU A 413 -26.03 43.49 34.85
C GLU A 413 -25.87 44.43 33.63
N THR A 414 -26.54 44.11 32.52
CA THR A 414 -27.53 45.04 31.93
C THR A 414 -28.49 44.33 30.96
N LYS A 415 -29.75 44.75 30.94
CA LYS A 415 -30.79 44.27 30.01
C LYS A 415 -30.83 45.13 28.75
N LYS A 416 -31.15 44.53 27.59
CA LYS A 416 -32.06 45.14 26.59
C LYS A 416 -32.66 44.08 25.67
N ASN A 417 -33.91 44.30 25.30
CA ASN A 417 -34.74 43.40 24.48
C ASN A 417 -34.69 43.79 22.99
N THR A 418 -35.51 43.08 22.20
CA THR A 418 -36.22 43.56 20.99
C THR A 418 -35.56 43.20 19.66
N THR A 419 -36.24 42.70 18.62
CA THR A 419 -37.47 41.88 18.41
C THR A 419 -37.42 41.42 16.92
N LEU A 420 -38.16 40.38 16.53
CA LEU A 420 -38.26 39.98 15.11
C LEU A 420 -38.87 41.06 14.20
N THR A 421 -38.43 41.12 12.95
CA THR A 421 -39.29 41.51 11.82
C THR A 421 -39.06 40.58 10.64
N THR A 422 -40.11 39.85 10.24
CA THR A 422 -40.20 39.10 8.99
C THR A 422 -40.75 39.97 7.87
N SER A 423 -40.25 39.81 6.65
CA SER A 423 -40.99 40.23 5.44
C SER A 423 -40.54 39.44 4.21
N ALA A 424 -41.51 38.99 3.42
CA ALA A 424 -41.30 38.30 2.15
C ALA A 424 -42.39 38.70 1.16
N VAL A 425 -41.97 39.15 -0.03
CA VAL A 425 -42.77 39.45 -1.23
C VAL A 425 -41.83 39.06 -2.39
N GLY A 426 -42.22 38.21 -3.34
CA GLY A 426 -43.05 38.58 -4.50
C GLY A 426 -42.25 39.49 -5.45
N GLY A 427 -41.87 39.13 -6.67
CA GLY A 427 -42.29 38.00 -7.51
C GLY A 427 -43.09 38.53 -8.71
N ASN A 428 -42.51 38.52 -9.91
CA ASN A 428 -43.25 38.85 -11.13
C ASN A 428 -42.59 38.25 -12.39
N ASN A 429 -43.43 37.87 -13.36
CA ASN A 429 -43.04 37.37 -14.68
C ASN A 429 -43.17 38.48 -15.73
N HIS A 430 -42.32 38.51 -16.75
CA HIS A 430 -42.64 39.12 -18.05
C HIS A 430 -41.98 38.35 -19.19
N ASN A 431 -42.63 38.34 -20.36
CA ASN A 431 -42.36 37.40 -21.45
C ASN A 431 -42.75 38.05 -22.78
N GLY A 432 -41.91 37.94 -23.83
CA GLY A 432 -42.35 38.31 -25.18
C GLY A 432 -41.29 38.74 -26.21
N ARG A 433 -41.17 37.90 -27.26
CA ARG A 433 -41.07 38.25 -28.70
C ARG A 433 -39.87 39.08 -29.23
N LYS A 434 -39.50 39.01 -30.52
CA LYS A 434 -39.47 37.95 -31.57
C LYS A 434 -38.80 38.58 -32.84
N ASP A 435 -38.44 37.77 -33.83
CA ASP A 435 -38.17 38.15 -35.25
C ASP A 435 -36.88 39.01 -35.50
N ASP A 436 -36.18 38.96 -36.64
CA ASP A 436 -36.07 37.91 -37.67
C ASP A 436 -34.73 37.99 -38.48
N ASP A 437 -34.57 37.05 -39.41
CA ASP A 437 -33.50 36.77 -40.40
C ASP A 437 -32.65 37.94 -41.00
N THR A 438 -31.37 37.65 -41.31
CA THR A 438 -30.75 37.97 -42.63
C THR A 438 -29.35 37.33 -42.79
N GLY A 439 -29.17 36.53 -43.85
CA GLY A 439 -27.86 35.99 -44.26
C GLY A 439 -27.30 36.64 -45.54
N VAL A 440 -25.99 36.93 -45.58
CA VAL A 440 -25.26 37.36 -46.79
C VAL A 440 -23.96 36.56 -46.93
N ASN A 441 -23.60 36.20 -48.17
CA ASN A 441 -22.54 35.26 -48.50
C ASN A 441 -21.64 35.85 -49.62
N ILE A 442 -20.34 35.99 -49.39
CA ILE A 442 -19.38 36.54 -50.37
C ILE A 442 -18.14 35.64 -50.46
N LYS A 443 -17.67 35.40 -51.69
CA LYS A 443 -16.51 34.58 -52.05
C LYS A 443 -15.45 35.39 -52.81
N GLN A 444 -14.23 34.83 -52.86
CA GLN A 444 -13.11 35.25 -53.72
C GLN A 444 -12.45 36.59 -53.28
N ASN A 445 -11.13 36.80 -53.45
CA ASN A 445 -10.32 36.37 -54.60
C ASN A 445 -8.87 35.94 -54.28
N ILE A 446 -8.14 35.51 -55.32
CA ILE A 446 -6.78 34.94 -55.27
C ILE A 446 -5.74 35.96 -55.78
N ASN A 447 -4.49 35.92 -55.28
CA ASN A 447 -3.34 36.25 -56.14
C ASN A 447 -2.03 35.53 -55.74
N VAL A 448 -1.08 35.41 -56.68
CA VAL A 448 0.10 34.52 -56.59
C VAL A 448 1.37 35.15 -57.18
N LEU A 449 2.52 35.01 -56.51
CA LEU A 449 3.90 35.15 -57.03
C LEU A 449 4.89 34.54 -55.99
N GLY A 450 5.98 33.84 -56.30
CA GLY A 450 6.44 33.24 -57.56
C GLY A 450 7.99 33.13 -57.64
N ARG A 451 8.52 32.02 -58.21
CA ARG A 451 9.96 31.63 -58.42
C ARG A 451 10.60 30.74 -57.32
N LYS A 452 11.47 29.76 -57.60
CA LYS A 452 11.91 29.16 -58.90
C LYS A 452 12.47 27.73 -58.75
N ASN A 453 12.32 26.93 -59.80
CA ASN A 453 12.96 25.62 -60.09
C ASN A 453 14.52 25.68 -60.07
N ARG A 454 15.32 24.59 -60.12
CA ARG A 454 15.26 23.27 -60.82
C ARG A 454 16.30 22.32 -60.10
N VAL A 455 16.61 21.03 -60.36
CA VAL A 455 16.53 20.09 -61.51
C VAL A 455 16.36 18.61 -61.02
N LYS A 456 16.25 17.67 -61.96
CA LYS A 456 16.37 16.18 -61.89
C LYS A 456 17.81 15.74 -61.51
N GLY A 457 18.20 14.48 -61.25
CA GLY A 457 17.65 13.10 -61.35
C GLY A 457 18.83 12.09 -61.14
N THR A 458 18.82 10.76 -61.34
CA THR A 458 17.80 9.73 -61.68
C THR A 458 18.37 8.32 -61.27
N MET A 459 17.76 7.17 -61.63
CA MET A 459 18.24 5.80 -61.31
C MET A 459 18.80 5.04 -62.54
N SER A 460 19.73 4.06 -62.37
CA SER A 460 19.53 2.62 -62.66
C SER A 460 20.81 1.73 -62.67
N HIS A 461 20.62 0.43 -62.38
CA HIS A 461 21.38 -0.85 -62.57
C HIS A 461 22.93 -1.02 -62.58
N ASN A 462 23.33 -2.17 -61.97
CA ASN A 462 24.41 -3.18 -62.22
C ASN A 462 25.51 -2.90 -63.29
N ASN A 463 26.77 -3.35 -63.17
CA ASN A 463 27.20 -4.74 -62.87
C ASN A 463 28.71 -4.88 -62.44
N ASN A 464 29.24 -6.11 -62.33
CA ASN A 464 30.59 -6.46 -61.82
C ASN A 464 31.83 -6.00 -62.65
N GLY A 465 32.98 -5.83 -61.97
CA GLY A 465 34.33 -5.71 -62.56
C GLY A 465 35.45 -5.68 -61.48
N SER A 466 36.66 -6.17 -61.77
CA SER A 466 37.75 -6.44 -60.79
C SER A 466 39.10 -5.78 -61.11
N ILE A 467 40.05 -5.82 -60.15
CA ILE A 467 41.48 -5.38 -60.22
C ILE A 467 41.62 -3.83 -60.11
N ASP A 468 42.53 -3.21 -59.34
CA ASP A 468 43.89 -3.58 -58.87
C ASP A 468 44.17 -3.32 -57.36
N GLY A 469 45.26 -3.90 -56.82
CA GLY A 469 45.48 -4.16 -55.39
C GLY A 469 46.79 -3.68 -54.74
N ARG A 470 47.45 -2.59 -55.18
CA ARG A 470 48.73 -2.13 -54.55
C ARG A 470 48.65 -0.93 -53.60
N GLY A 471 47.67 -0.04 -53.68
CA GLY A 471 47.60 1.17 -52.83
C GLY A 471 47.25 0.94 -51.34
N ASN A 472 46.55 -0.14 -51.00
CA ASN A 472 45.79 -0.23 -49.74
C ASN A 472 46.63 -0.59 -48.49
N LYS A 473 47.80 -1.25 -48.66
CA LYS A 473 48.65 -1.70 -47.53
C LYS A 473 49.31 -0.54 -46.76
N LYS A 474 49.80 0.51 -47.44
CA LYS A 474 50.36 1.72 -46.78
C LYS A 474 49.28 2.47 -45.95
N ARG A 475 48.05 2.57 -46.46
CA ARG A 475 46.93 3.26 -45.77
C ARG A 475 46.46 2.51 -44.51
N LYS A 476 46.45 1.17 -44.51
CA LYS A 476 46.16 0.36 -43.30
C LYS A 476 47.24 0.50 -42.20
N ARG A 477 48.54 0.49 -42.54
CA ARG A 477 49.63 0.67 -41.54
C ARG A 477 49.57 2.04 -40.83
N ARG A 478 49.33 3.14 -41.55
CA ARG A 478 49.20 4.49 -40.95
C ARG A 478 47.98 4.64 -40.02
N ARG A 479 46.86 3.95 -40.28
CA ARG A 479 45.69 3.94 -39.37
C ARG A 479 46.00 3.22 -38.05
N LYS A 480 46.45 1.95 -38.11
CA LYS A 480 46.71 1.12 -36.91
C LYS A 480 47.69 1.77 -35.92
N HIS A 481 48.66 2.55 -36.39
CA HIS A 481 49.59 3.29 -35.52
C HIS A 481 48.93 4.50 -34.81
N LYS A 482 47.96 5.17 -35.44
CA LYS A 482 47.25 6.33 -34.88
C LYS A 482 46.26 5.89 -33.79
N ASP A 483 45.63 4.74 -33.97
CA ASP A 483 44.69 4.16 -33.00
C ASP A 483 45.40 3.64 -31.75
N ASN A 484 46.55 2.96 -31.91
CA ASN A 484 47.41 2.55 -30.79
C ASN A 484 47.90 3.75 -29.92
N LYS A 485 48.14 4.93 -30.51
CA LYS A 485 48.48 6.13 -29.74
C LYS A 485 47.30 6.61 -28.90
N ARG A 486 46.11 6.73 -29.50
CA ARG A 486 44.86 7.12 -28.82
C ARG A 486 44.50 6.19 -27.65
N GLN A 487 44.75 4.89 -27.78
CA GLN A 487 44.46 3.93 -26.71
C GLN A 487 45.45 4.02 -25.54
N ARG A 488 46.74 4.33 -25.80
CA ARG A 488 47.72 4.64 -24.75
C ARG A 488 47.38 5.93 -23.99
N GLU A 489 46.88 6.95 -24.68
CA GLU A 489 46.43 8.22 -24.07
C GLU A 489 45.18 8.02 -23.20
N ARG A 490 44.16 7.29 -23.69
CA ARG A 490 42.97 6.93 -22.88
C ARG A 490 43.34 6.18 -21.60
N ASN A 491 44.26 5.20 -21.68
CA ASN A 491 44.68 4.42 -20.51
C ASN A 491 45.50 5.25 -19.49
N ARG A 492 46.24 6.29 -19.92
CA ARG A 492 46.87 7.24 -18.99
C ARG A 492 45.82 8.11 -18.27
N ASN A 493 44.82 8.60 -18.99
CA ASN A 493 43.77 9.45 -18.41
C ASN A 493 42.88 8.69 -17.41
N GLY A 494 42.56 7.42 -17.68
CA GLY A 494 41.85 6.54 -16.74
C GLY A 494 42.59 6.41 -15.40
N LYS A 495 43.88 6.03 -15.43
CA LYS A 495 44.70 5.88 -14.21
C LYS A 495 44.90 7.19 -13.44
N ASN A 496 44.90 8.34 -14.11
CA ASN A 496 44.94 9.64 -13.44
C ASN A 496 43.61 10.03 -12.78
N ARG A 497 42.47 9.68 -13.37
CA ARG A 497 41.13 9.87 -12.76
C ARG A 497 40.98 9.03 -11.49
N GLU A 498 41.31 7.74 -11.58
CA GLU A 498 41.26 6.82 -10.44
C GLU A 498 42.18 7.26 -9.28
N ARG A 499 43.37 7.81 -9.60
CA ARG A 499 44.28 8.41 -8.62
C ARG A 499 43.73 9.69 -7.97
N LYS A 500 42.93 10.51 -8.67
CA LYS A 500 42.24 11.66 -8.07
C LYS A 500 41.15 11.19 -7.11
N GLU A 501 40.27 10.29 -7.55
CA GLU A 501 39.16 9.76 -6.75
C GLU A 501 39.66 9.08 -5.46
N LYS A 502 40.74 8.29 -5.52
CA LYS A 502 41.41 7.70 -4.34
C LYS A 502 42.10 8.74 -3.44
N ARG A 503 42.56 9.89 -3.96
CA ARG A 503 43.06 11.02 -3.14
C ARG A 503 41.93 11.79 -2.45
N GLN A 504 40.73 11.78 -3.03
CA GLN A 504 39.57 12.52 -2.54
C GLN A 504 38.91 11.79 -1.36
N ARG A 505 38.64 10.48 -1.48
CA ARG A 505 38.17 9.64 -0.37
C ARG A 505 39.08 9.73 0.86
N ARG A 506 40.40 9.66 0.67
CA ARG A 506 41.41 9.83 1.75
C ARG A 506 41.42 11.22 2.42
N LYS A 507 40.86 12.26 1.79
CA LYS A 507 40.65 13.58 2.43
C LYS A 507 39.34 13.61 3.24
N GLU A 508 38.30 12.95 2.76
CA GLU A 508 37.01 12.84 3.45
C GLU A 508 37.10 11.97 4.71
N GLU A 509 37.82 10.85 4.64
CA GLU A 509 38.15 9.98 5.78
C GLU A 509 38.91 10.77 6.88
N ARG A 510 39.92 11.56 6.49
CA ARG A 510 40.65 12.44 7.44
C ARG A 510 39.76 13.52 8.05
N LYS A 511 38.79 14.08 7.32
CA LYS A 511 37.82 15.02 7.90
C LYS A 511 36.86 14.35 8.90
N LYS A 512 36.41 13.12 8.64
CA LYS A 512 35.50 12.40 9.56
C LYS A 512 36.16 12.01 10.88
N ASN A 513 37.46 11.70 10.90
CA ASN A 513 38.16 11.38 12.14
C ASN A 513 38.50 12.61 13.00
N ASN A 514 38.83 13.77 12.41
CA ASN A 514 39.14 14.97 13.19
C ASN A 514 37.93 15.53 13.96
N ASN A 515 36.69 15.34 13.48
CA ASN A 515 35.49 15.82 14.18
C ASN A 515 35.03 14.90 15.34
N LYS A 516 35.83 13.91 15.76
CA LYS A 516 35.52 13.05 16.92
C LYS A 516 36.48 13.21 18.11
N TYR A 517 37.41 14.17 18.03
CA TYR A 517 38.25 14.63 19.13
C TYR A 517 38.28 16.16 19.12
N ILE A 518 37.34 16.79 19.82
CA ILE A 518 37.34 18.13 20.47
C ILE A 518 35.88 18.46 20.79
N SER A 519 35.46 18.15 22.02
CA SER A 519 34.46 18.88 22.82
C SER A 519 34.31 18.13 24.15
N GLY A 520 34.80 18.73 25.25
CA GLY A 520 34.70 18.15 26.58
C GLY A 520 35.43 18.99 27.62
N ASN A 521 34.65 19.55 28.56
CA ASN A 521 35.06 20.24 29.80
C ASN A 521 35.96 21.50 29.61
N ASN A 522 35.77 22.63 30.31
CA ASN A 522 35.39 22.83 31.71
C ASN A 522 34.75 24.22 31.93
N HIS A 523 34.03 24.39 33.06
CA HIS A 523 34.32 25.46 34.04
C HIS A 523 33.78 25.04 35.42
N ARG A 524 34.40 25.51 36.52
CA ARG A 524 34.14 25.04 37.90
C ARG A 524 34.52 26.07 38.98
N THR A 525 33.54 26.48 39.80
CA THR A 525 33.63 27.18 41.12
C THR A 525 32.17 27.37 41.62
N MET A 526 31.79 27.43 42.90
CA MET A 526 32.43 27.34 44.24
C MET A 526 31.52 26.49 45.19
N LEU A 527 31.83 26.39 46.50
CA LEU A 527 31.16 25.51 47.49
C LEU A 527 30.04 26.18 48.31
N ASN A 528 29.14 25.38 48.93
CA ASN A 528 29.05 25.23 50.41
C ASN A 528 27.98 24.20 50.87
N ASP A 529 28.05 23.80 52.15
CA ASP A 529 27.28 22.71 52.79
C ASP A 529 25.81 23.01 53.15
N THR A 530 24.97 21.96 53.20
CA THR A 530 24.32 21.48 54.46
C THR A 530 23.45 20.22 54.24
N ARG A 531 23.03 19.59 55.35
CA ARG A 531 22.27 18.32 55.48
C ARG A 531 21.39 18.43 56.75
N PRO A 532 20.43 17.52 57.03
CA PRO A 532 19.28 17.01 56.26
C PRO A 532 17.92 17.44 56.88
N GLN A 533 16.77 17.05 56.30
CA GLN A 533 15.64 16.52 57.09
C GLN A 533 14.60 15.75 56.24
N SER A 534 13.58 15.17 56.88
CA SER A 534 12.68 14.14 56.35
C SER A 534 11.19 14.37 56.65
N SER A 535 10.32 14.01 55.70
CA SER A 535 8.89 13.70 55.91
C SER A 535 8.43 12.81 54.74
N LEU A 536 8.08 11.54 55.00
CA LEU A 536 6.75 11.00 55.38
C LEU A 536 5.79 10.85 54.18
N LEU A 537 5.23 9.64 54.06
CA LEU A 537 4.21 9.25 53.07
C LEU A 537 2.80 9.70 53.52
N PRO A 538 1.79 9.67 52.63
CA PRO A 538 0.92 8.48 52.66
C PRO A 538 0.77 7.76 51.30
N SER A 539 0.31 6.50 51.36
CA SER A 539 -0.11 5.73 50.20
C SER A 539 -1.52 6.13 49.73
N GLY A 540 -1.77 6.08 48.42
CA GLY A 540 -3.09 6.35 47.83
C GLY A 540 -3.40 5.37 46.69
N ASN A 541 -4.49 4.62 46.82
CA ASN A 541 -4.88 3.57 45.89
C ASN A 541 -5.26 4.12 44.51
N LYS A 542 -4.33 4.05 43.54
CA LYS A 542 -4.68 4.18 42.12
C LYS A 542 -5.41 2.92 41.66
N LYS A 543 -6.74 2.94 41.76
CA LYS A 543 -7.61 2.00 41.03
C LYS A 543 -7.20 2.02 39.55
N GLU A 544 -6.93 0.84 39.01
CA GLU A 544 -6.56 0.68 37.61
C GLU A 544 -7.78 1.03 36.74
N ILE A 545 -7.68 2.10 35.94
CA ILE A 545 -8.77 2.49 35.04
C ILE A 545 -8.77 1.50 33.87
N LYS A 546 -9.55 0.42 34.03
CA LYS A 546 -9.93 -0.45 32.91
C LYS A 546 -10.76 0.36 31.93
N CYS A 547 -10.09 0.90 30.91
CA CYS A 547 -10.75 1.41 29.70
C CYS A 547 -11.43 0.25 28.97
N VAL A 548 -12.66 -0.07 29.38
CA VAL A 548 -13.56 -0.92 28.60
C VAL A 548 -13.77 -0.24 27.25
N ALA A 549 -13.51 -0.96 26.17
CA ALA A 549 -13.52 -0.41 24.82
C ALA A 549 -14.95 -0.21 24.31
N HIS A 550 -15.60 0.85 24.77
CA HIS A 550 -16.85 1.33 24.16
C HIS A 550 -16.60 1.69 22.69
N ASN A 551 -17.49 1.21 21.82
CA ASN A 551 -17.60 1.57 20.39
C ASN A 551 -16.36 1.29 19.52
N CYS A 552 -16.00 0.00 19.42
CA CYS A 552 -15.06 -0.49 18.42
C CYS A 552 -15.72 -0.58 17.02
N HIS A 553 -15.67 0.52 16.25
CA HIS A 553 -16.18 0.58 14.88
C HIS A 553 -15.16 0.09 13.83
N HIS A 554 -15.66 -0.67 12.84
CA HIS A 554 -14.86 -1.23 11.73
C HIS A 554 -15.43 -0.89 10.33
N ARG A 555 -16.36 0.07 10.25
CA ARG A 555 -16.80 0.72 9.00
C ARG A 555 -16.38 2.18 9.06
N HIS A 556 -15.41 2.55 8.23
CA HIS A 556 -14.83 3.88 8.12
C HIS A 556 -14.77 4.28 6.65
N THR A 557 -15.42 5.39 6.28
CA THR A 557 -15.45 5.90 4.91
C THR A 557 -15.45 7.42 4.96
N ASP A 558 -14.67 8.07 4.12
CA ASP A 558 -14.64 9.54 4.06
C ASP A 558 -15.88 10.09 3.32
N ASN A 559 -16.53 11.09 3.92
CA ASN A 559 -17.76 11.69 3.40
C ASN A 559 -17.53 12.87 2.43
N CYS A 560 -16.33 13.47 2.41
CA CYS A 560 -16.01 14.56 1.48
C CYS A 560 -16.16 14.12 0.01
N SER A 561 -16.37 15.09 -0.88
CA SER A 561 -16.50 14.87 -2.33
C SER A 561 -15.16 15.00 -3.09
N TRP A 562 -14.14 15.59 -2.45
CA TRP A 562 -12.87 15.96 -3.07
C TRP A 562 -11.76 14.90 -2.91
N PRO A 563 -11.03 14.56 -4.00
CA PRO A 563 -9.79 13.81 -3.90
C PRO A 563 -8.76 14.56 -3.06
N GLN A 564 -7.99 13.82 -2.27
CA GLN A 564 -6.96 14.32 -1.34
C GLN A 564 -7.48 15.20 -0.18
N CYS A 565 -8.79 15.26 0.08
CA CYS A 565 -9.35 16.07 1.18
C CYS A 565 -8.88 15.63 2.59
N ASN A 566 -8.41 14.39 2.75
CA ASN A 566 -8.09 13.82 4.05
C ASN A 566 -6.64 14.16 4.44
N HIS A 567 -6.46 14.90 5.53
CA HIS A 567 -5.15 15.34 6.04
C HIS A 567 -4.14 14.21 6.36
N SER A 568 -4.58 12.94 6.33
CA SER A 568 -3.76 11.75 6.55
C SER A 568 -3.43 10.99 5.25
N CYS A 569 -3.70 11.57 4.08
CA CYS A 569 -3.39 10.97 2.80
C CYS A 569 -1.87 10.83 2.55
N PRO A 570 -1.42 9.78 1.82
CA PRO A 570 -0.07 9.72 1.31
C PRO A 570 0.23 10.88 0.36
N LYS A 571 1.44 11.44 0.45
CA LYS A 571 1.89 12.54 -0.40
C LYS A 571 1.77 12.23 -1.89
N LEU A 572 1.59 13.29 -2.66
CA LEU A 572 1.56 13.23 -4.11
C LEU A 572 2.98 13.35 -4.66
N HIS A 573 3.21 12.69 -5.79
CA HIS A 573 4.49 12.68 -6.50
C HIS A 573 4.30 13.11 -7.94
N ASN A 574 5.26 13.88 -8.45
CA ASN A 574 5.30 14.31 -9.84
C ASN A 574 5.42 13.07 -10.77
N PRO A 575 4.54 12.90 -11.77
CA PRO A 575 4.57 11.72 -12.65
C PRO A 575 5.78 11.69 -13.60
N PHE A 576 6.54 12.79 -13.73
CA PHE A 576 7.71 12.92 -14.59
C PHE A 576 9.03 12.94 -13.82
N THR A 577 9.11 13.65 -12.69
CA THR A 577 10.35 13.75 -11.88
C THR A 577 10.39 12.77 -10.70
N GLY A 578 9.24 12.29 -10.22
CA GLY A 578 9.11 11.44 -9.03
C GLY A 578 9.22 12.19 -7.69
N GLU A 579 9.50 13.49 -7.72
CA GLU A 579 9.62 14.33 -6.52
C GLU A 579 8.26 14.48 -5.82
N GLU A 580 8.28 14.64 -4.48
CA GLU A 580 7.08 15.01 -3.72
C GLU A 580 6.58 16.40 -4.18
N MET A 581 5.27 16.60 -4.24
CA MET A 581 4.65 17.91 -4.52
C MET A 581 3.47 18.17 -3.58
N ASP A 582 3.21 19.44 -3.28
CA ASP A 582 1.96 19.84 -2.61
C ASP A 582 0.74 19.56 -3.51
N PHE A 583 -0.45 19.43 -2.93
CA PHE A 583 -1.69 19.36 -3.70
C PHE A 583 -1.93 20.63 -4.53
N ILE A 584 -1.61 21.81 -3.98
CA ILE A 584 -1.72 23.09 -4.72
C ILE A 584 -0.74 23.13 -5.89
N GLU A 585 0.49 22.66 -5.68
CA GLU A 585 1.51 22.59 -6.75
C GLU A 585 1.14 21.54 -7.80
N LEU A 586 0.54 20.41 -7.39
CA LEU A 586 -0.01 19.43 -8.32
C LEU A 586 -1.09 20.05 -9.22
N LEU A 587 -2.10 20.70 -8.64
CA LEU A 587 -3.18 21.37 -9.38
C LEU A 587 -2.61 22.41 -10.37
N LYS A 588 -1.67 23.26 -9.92
CA LYS A 588 -0.99 24.26 -10.75
C LYS A 588 -0.14 23.64 -11.87
N SER A 589 0.63 22.59 -11.56
CA SER A 589 1.51 21.89 -12.53
C SER A 589 0.73 21.15 -13.62
N PHE A 590 -0.54 20.83 -13.36
CA PHE A 590 -1.47 20.22 -14.32
C PHE A 590 -2.17 21.24 -15.22
N GLY A 591 -1.84 22.53 -15.12
CA GLY A 591 -2.39 23.57 -15.99
C GLY A 591 -3.86 23.88 -15.74
N LEU A 592 -4.41 23.45 -14.60
CA LEU A 592 -5.73 23.86 -14.16
C LEU A 592 -5.73 25.38 -13.96
N ASP A 593 -6.67 26.05 -14.62
CA ASP A 593 -6.90 27.46 -14.38
C ASP A 593 -7.32 27.67 -12.92
N MET A 594 -6.42 28.25 -12.12
CA MET A 594 -6.67 28.53 -10.71
C MET A 594 -7.85 29.49 -10.50
N LYS A 595 -8.29 30.23 -11.54
CA LYS A 595 -9.52 31.02 -11.52
C LYS A 595 -10.74 30.11 -11.54
N SER A 596 -10.79 29.13 -12.44
CA SER A 596 -11.81 28.09 -12.51
C SER A 596 -11.84 27.20 -11.27
N VAL A 597 -10.68 26.87 -10.68
CA VAL A 597 -10.62 26.17 -9.38
C VAL A 597 -11.18 27.04 -8.26
N ALA A 598 -10.80 28.32 -8.18
CA ALA A 598 -11.33 29.25 -7.18
C ALA A 598 -12.86 29.44 -7.31
N ILE A 599 -13.38 29.55 -8.53
CA ILE A 599 -14.81 29.61 -8.84
C ILE A 599 -15.53 28.34 -8.35
N ALA A 600 -14.99 27.14 -8.61
CA ALA A 600 -15.54 25.88 -8.12
C ALA A 600 -15.50 25.75 -6.58
N LEU A 601 -14.50 26.38 -5.95
CA LEU A 601 -14.35 26.45 -4.49
C LEU A 601 -15.13 27.61 -3.84
N GLY A 602 -15.80 28.47 -4.62
CA GLY A 602 -16.58 29.61 -4.12
C GLY A 602 -15.75 30.76 -3.54
N ILE A 603 -14.48 30.88 -3.93
CA ILE A 603 -13.50 31.85 -3.41
C ILE A 603 -12.82 32.63 -4.53
N ASP A 604 -12.07 33.67 -4.18
CA ASP A 604 -11.22 34.37 -5.15
C ASP A 604 -9.87 33.67 -5.39
N ILE A 605 -9.29 33.92 -6.56
CA ILE A 605 -8.02 33.35 -7.00
C ILE A 605 -6.81 33.80 -6.15
N HIS A 606 -6.88 34.95 -5.50
CA HIS A 606 -5.77 35.47 -4.71
C HIS A 606 -5.73 34.81 -3.32
N THR A 607 -6.89 34.62 -2.71
CA THR A 607 -7.09 33.83 -1.49
C THR A 607 -6.71 32.37 -1.73
N LEU A 608 -7.17 31.72 -2.81
CA LEU A 608 -6.76 30.35 -3.15
C LEU A 608 -5.23 30.22 -3.39
N ASN A 609 -4.58 31.24 -3.96
CA ASN A 609 -3.13 31.20 -4.17
C ASN A 609 -2.31 31.41 -2.90
N ASN A 610 -2.88 32.07 -1.88
CA ASN A 610 -2.23 32.38 -0.62
C ASN A 610 -2.53 31.36 0.49
N MET A 611 -3.53 30.50 0.33
CA MET A 611 -3.83 29.43 1.29
C MET A 611 -2.67 28.46 1.45
N ASN A 612 -2.39 28.10 2.71
CA ASN A 612 -1.54 26.97 3.01
C ASN A 612 -2.31 25.63 2.86
N HIS A 613 -1.57 24.52 2.85
CA HIS A 613 -2.11 23.18 2.65
C HIS A 613 -3.27 22.82 3.60
N ALA A 614 -3.20 23.23 4.87
CA ALA A 614 -4.25 22.93 5.85
C ALA A 614 -5.51 23.80 5.66
N GLU A 615 -5.36 25.04 5.22
CA GLU A 615 -6.48 25.94 4.90
C GLU A 615 -7.28 25.43 3.69
N LEU A 616 -6.58 25.02 2.62
CA LEU A 616 -7.24 24.43 1.47
C LEU A 616 -7.93 23.09 1.84
N LEU A 617 -7.27 22.22 2.60
CA LEU A 617 -7.90 20.96 3.04
C LEU A 617 -9.15 21.19 3.91
N ASN A 618 -9.14 22.19 4.79
CA ASN A 618 -10.33 22.59 5.55
C ASN A 618 -11.47 23.04 4.62
N LEU A 619 -11.18 23.74 3.53
CA LEU A 619 -12.20 24.19 2.57
C LEU A 619 -12.74 23.02 1.73
N LEU A 620 -11.87 22.14 1.24
CA LEU A 620 -12.22 20.92 0.49
C LEU A 620 -13.02 19.90 1.31
N THR A 621 -12.88 19.92 2.64
CA THR A 621 -13.68 19.11 3.57
C THR A 621 -14.98 19.79 3.98
N GLN A 622 -15.04 21.13 4.05
CA GLN A 622 -16.25 21.87 4.39
C GLN A 622 -17.30 21.94 3.26
N GLN A 623 -16.91 21.77 1.99
CA GLN A 623 -17.84 21.66 0.85
C GLN A 623 -18.66 20.32 0.82
N SER A 624 -18.83 19.63 1.95
CA SER A 624 -19.64 18.40 2.05
C SER A 624 -21.05 18.68 2.59
N ASN A 625 -21.86 19.39 1.81
CA ASN A 625 -23.33 19.46 1.93
C ASN A 625 -23.94 19.18 0.54
#